data_AF-A0A6I3DQ90-F1
#
_entry.id   AF-A0A6I3DQ90-F1
#
_cell.length_a   1.000
_cell.length_b   1.000
_cell.length_c   1.000
_cell.angle_alpha   90.00
_cell.angle_beta   90.00
_cell.angle_gamma   90.00
#
_symmetry.space_group_name_H-M   'P 1'
#
loop_
_entity.id
_entity.type
_entity.pdbx_description
1 polymer ?
#
loop_
_entity_poly.entity_id
_entity_poly.type
_entity_poly.pdbx_seq_one_letter_code
_entity_poly.pdbx_strand_id
1 'polypeptide(L)' 'MRISRTAMAATAVAGLLLGLTACSSSDSGATALDPNADLSLQTLTVSNWAAYNPEDLPAKFEEKFGTKVTITNHATNEEI' A
#
# COMPACT_ATOMS: atom_id res chain seq x y z
N MET A 1 16.56 38.00 -24.78
CA MET A 1 17.07 36.81 -24.06
C MET A 1 16.97 35.61 -24.99
N ARG A 2 18.08 35.24 -25.67
CA ARG A 2 18.09 34.09 -26.59
C ARG A 2 18.40 32.84 -25.77
N ILE A 3 17.35 32.09 -25.42
CA ILE A 3 17.51 30.80 -24.76
C ILE A 3 18.22 29.90 -25.76
N SER A 4 19.45 29.49 -25.43
CA SER A 4 20.26 28.62 -26.27
C SER A 4 19.59 27.23 -26.33
N ARG A 5 19.51 26.65 -27.53
CA ARG A 5 18.90 25.32 -27.76
C ARG A 5 19.55 24.22 -26.91
N THR A 6 20.82 24.44 -26.52
CA THR A 6 21.57 23.60 -25.59
C THR A 6 21.04 23.65 -24.15
N ALA A 7 20.55 24.80 -23.69
CA ALA A 7 19.95 24.93 -22.36
C ALA A 7 18.62 24.16 -22.27
N MET A 8 17.85 24.13 -23.35
CA MET A 8 16.57 23.40 -23.40
C MET A 8 16.76 21.88 -23.39
N ALA A 9 17.80 21.38 -24.07
CA ALA A 9 18.13 19.96 -24.08
C ALA A 9 18.64 19.46 -22.71
N ALA A 10 19.43 20.26 -22.00
CA ALA A 10 19.93 19.92 -20.67
C ALA A 10 18.81 19.75 -19.64
N THR A 11 17.80 20.63 -19.66
CA THR A 11 16.66 20.56 -18.74
C THR A 11 15.77 19.34 -19.01
N ALA A 12 15.60 18.96 -20.29
CA ALA A 12 14.80 17.79 -20.66
C ALA A 12 15.44 16.47 -20.20
N VAL A 13 16.77 16.34 -20.32
CA VAL A 13 17.50 15.15 -19.86
C VAL A 13 17.49 15.05 -18.34
N ALA A 14 17.67 16.19 -17.63
CA ALA A 14 17.58 16.23 -16.18
C ALA A 14 16.18 15.85 -15.67
N GLY A 15 15.12 16.34 -16.32
CA GLY A 15 13.74 15.99 -15.98
C GLY A 15 13.43 14.51 -16.21
N LEU A 16 13.94 13.92 -17.29
CA LEU A 16 13.76 12.50 -17.58
C LEU A 16 14.49 11.60 -16.56
N LEU A 17 15.71 11.96 -16.16
CA LEU A 17 16.47 11.23 -15.14
C LEU A 17 15.78 11.28 -13.75
N LEU A 18 15.25 12.44 -13.36
CA LEU A 18 14.47 12.57 -12.11
C LEU A 18 13.14 11.82 -12.16
N GLY A 19 12.51 11.74 -13.34
CA GLY A 19 11.30 10.93 -13.55
C GLY A 19 11.56 9.42 -13.49
N LEU A 20 12.73 8.98 -13.98
CA LEU A 20 13.13 7.57 -13.93
C LEU A 20 13.47 7.10 -12.51
N THR A 21 14.03 7.96 -11.65
CA THR A 21 14.30 7.59 -10.25
C THR A 21 13.04 7.56 -9.38
N ALA A 22 11.97 8.27 -9.76
CA ALA A 22 10.70 8.25 -9.04
C ALA A 22 9.92 6.92 -9.21
N CYS A 23 10.19 6.16 -10.28
CA CYS A 23 9.62 4.83 -10.50
C CYS A 23 10.62 3.69 -10.29
N SER A 24 11.85 3.98 -9.85
CA SER A 24 12.79 2.94 -9.46
C SER A 24 12.34 2.39 -8.12
N SER A 25 11.57 1.29 -8.15
CA SER A 25 11.27 0.42 -7.00
C SER A 25 12.52 -0.29 -6.48
N SER A 26 13.64 0.43 -6.36
CA SER A 26 14.75 0.05 -5.53
C SER A 26 14.35 0.46 -4.13
N ASP A 27 13.72 -0.47 -3.45
CA ASP A 27 13.35 -0.40 -2.05
C ASP A 27 14.59 -0.11 -1.19
N SER A 28 14.99 1.16 -1.16
CA SER A 28 16.16 1.66 -0.45
C SER A 28 15.76 2.15 0.95
N GLY A 29 14.56 1.77 1.40
CA GLY A 29 13.87 2.36 2.53
C GLY A 29 12.85 1.47 3.24
N ALA A 30 12.44 0.30 2.72
CA ALA A 30 11.77 -0.65 3.59
C ALA A 30 12.79 -1.27 4.53
N THR A 31 12.68 -0.88 5.80
CA THR A 31 13.10 -1.74 6.90
C THR A 31 12.54 -3.14 6.67
N ALA A 32 13.41 -4.15 6.77
CA ALA A 32 12.99 -5.54 6.74
C ALA A 32 11.85 -5.74 7.74
N LEU A 33 10.78 -6.41 7.29
CA LEU A 33 9.64 -6.71 8.15
C LEU A 33 10.09 -7.62 9.29
N ASP A 34 9.66 -7.31 10.52
CA ASP A 34 9.89 -8.18 11.66
C ASP A 34 8.92 -9.37 11.60
N PRO A 35 9.41 -10.61 11.40
CA PRO A 35 8.55 -11.80 11.35
C PRO A 35 7.89 -12.12 12.70
N ASN A 36 8.33 -11.49 13.79
CA ASN A 36 7.80 -11.67 15.14
C ASN A 36 7.10 -10.41 15.68
N ALA A 37 6.71 -9.49 14.80
CA ALA A 37 6.00 -8.29 15.21
C ALA A 37 4.75 -8.63 16.04
N ASP A 38 4.53 -7.87 17.11
CA ASP A 38 3.33 -8.00 17.93
C ASP A 38 2.11 -7.46 17.17
N LEU A 39 1.33 -8.38 16.57
CA LEU A 39 0.16 -8.04 15.78
C LEU A 39 -1.02 -7.53 16.63
N SER A 40 -0.99 -7.69 17.96
CA SER A 40 -2.05 -7.17 18.83
C SER A 40 -2.10 -5.64 18.89
N LEU A 41 -1.00 -4.98 18.51
CA LEU A 41 -0.89 -3.53 18.41
C LEU A 41 -1.53 -2.97 17.14
N GLN A 42 -1.90 -3.84 16.20
CA GLN A 42 -2.43 -3.46 14.89
C GLN A 42 -3.95 -3.58 14.84
N THR A 43 -4.55 -2.94 13.83
CA THR A 43 -5.96 -3.13 13.47
C THR A 43 -6.06 -3.65 12.04
N LEU A 44 -7.02 -4.53 11.80
CA LEU A 44 -7.28 -5.08 10.48
C LEU A 44 -8.72 -4.81 10.06
N THR A 45 -8.90 -4.21 8.90
CA THR A 45 -10.21 -4.10 8.25
C THR A 45 -10.20 -4.97 7.00
N VAL A 46 -11.17 -5.88 6.91
CA VAL A 46 -11.38 -6.74 5.75
C VAL A 46 -12.65 -6.30 5.05
N SER A 47 -12.51 -5.87 3.79
CA SER A 47 -13.65 -5.59 2.93
C SER A 47 -13.89 -6.76 1.98
N ASN A 48 -15.08 -7.37 2.05
CA ASN A 48 -15.45 -8.47 1.14
C ASN A 48 -16.97 -8.61 1.03
N TRP A 49 -17.50 -9.42 0.11
CA TRP A 49 -18.91 -9.81 0.17
C TRP A 49 -19.16 -10.76 1.35
N ALA A 50 -20.31 -10.60 2.01
CA ALA A 50 -20.68 -11.40 3.17
C ALA A 50 -20.64 -12.92 2.89
N ALA A 51 -21.00 -13.34 1.67
CA ALA A 51 -20.99 -14.75 1.26
C ALA A 51 -19.60 -15.41 1.31
N TYR A 52 -18.52 -14.62 1.33
CA TYR A 52 -17.13 -15.10 1.39
C TYR A 52 -16.47 -14.89 2.75
N ASN A 53 -17.18 -14.33 3.73
CA ASN A 53 -16.69 -14.12 5.09
C ASN A 53 -17.43 -15.04 6.06
N PRO A 54 -16.81 -16.16 6.48
CA PRO A 54 -17.35 -16.97 7.57
C PRO A 54 -17.57 -16.12 8.83
N GLU A 55 -18.72 -16.28 9.48
CA GLU A 55 -19.10 -15.45 10.64
C GLU A 55 -18.12 -15.57 11.81
N ASP A 56 -17.44 -16.71 11.93
CA ASP A 56 -16.47 -16.99 12.99
C ASP A 56 -15.03 -16.56 12.66
N LEU A 57 -14.77 -16.10 11.43
CA LEU A 57 -13.44 -15.68 10.99
C LEU A 57 -12.86 -14.55 11.85
N PRO A 58 -13.59 -13.45 12.15
CA PRO A 58 -13.03 -12.35 12.94
C PRO A 58 -12.65 -12.81 14.35
N ALA A 59 -13.53 -13.59 14.99
CA ALA A 59 -13.31 -14.10 16.34
C ALA A 59 -12.10 -15.03 16.40
N LYS A 60 -11.97 -15.97 15.46
CA LYS A 60 -10.82 -16.89 15.39
C LYS A 60 -9.50 -16.18 15.11
N PHE A 61 -9.52 -15.13 14.29
CA PHE A 61 -8.31 -14.35 14.00
C PHE A 61 -7.87 -13.54 15.23
N GLU A 62 -8.81 -12.86 15.88
CA GLU A 62 -8.54 -12.08 17.08
C GLU A 62 -8.08 -12.97 18.25
N GLU A 63 -8.67 -14.15 18.43
CA GLU A 63 -8.21 -15.14 19.43
C GLU A 63 -6.76 -15.56 19.20
N LYS A 64 -6.37 -15.77 17.94
CA LYS A 64 -5.03 -16.28 17.59
C LYS A 64 -3.94 -15.21 17.62
N PHE A 65 -4.26 -13.99 17.17
CA PHE A 65 -3.26 -12.94 16.92
C PHE A 65 -3.43 -11.71 17.80
N GLY A 66 -4.51 -11.60 18.56
CA GLY A 66 -4.85 -10.42 19.37
C GLY A 66 -5.23 -9.18 18.56
N THR A 67 -5.16 -9.24 17.24
CA THR A 67 -5.52 -8.15 16.33
C THR A 67 -7.03 -8.05 16.22
N LYS A 68 -7.57 -6.86 16.52
CA LYS A 68 -8.99 -6.58 16.28
C LYS A 68 -9.31 -6.57 14.79
N VAL A 69 -10.29 -7.38 14.39
CA VAL A 69 -10.75 -7.48 13.00
C VAL A 69 -12.10 -6.78 12.83
N THR A 70 -12.18 -5.86 11.87
CA THR A 70 -13.42 -5.23 11.42
C THR A 70 -13.79 -5.76 10.04
N ILE A 71 -15.01 -6.24 9.87
CA ILE A 71 -15.54 -6.66 8.57
C ILE A 71 -16.40 -5.54 8.00
N THR A 72 -16.09 -5.12 6.77
CA THR A 72 -16.94 -4.24 5.98
C THR A 72 -17.44 -5.01 4.77
N ASN A 73 -18.74 -4.96 4.51
CA ASN A 73 -19.35 -5.79 3.48
C ASN A 73 -19.73 -4.96 2.26
N HIS A 74 -19.28 -5.41 1.10
CA HIS A 74 -19.75 -4.86 -0.17
C HIS A 74 -21.24 -5.14 -0.38
N ALA A 75 -21.99 -4.12 -0.79
CA ALA A 75 -23.38 -4.27 -1.25
C ALA A 75 -23.43 -4.62 -2.75
N THR A 76 -22.56 -3.99 -3.56
CA THR A 76 -22.40 -4.24 -5.01
C THR A 76 -20.91 -4.26 -5.38
N ASN A 77 -20.57 -4.32 -6.67
CA ASN A 77 -19.18 -4.29 -7.14
C ASN A 77 -18.57 -2.87 -7.04
N GLU A 78 -19.39 -1.86 -6.76
CA GLU A 78 -19.04 -0.44 -6.81
C GLU A 78 -19.01 0.21 -5.42
N GLU A 79 -19.46 -0.49 -4.38
CA GLU A 79 -19.67 0.06 -3.03
C GLU A 79 -19.07 -0.85 -1.94
N ILE A 80 -18.58 -0.21 -0.86
CA ILE A 80 -18.06 -0.80 0.39
C ILE A 80 -18.88 -0.26 1.56
#